data_AF-A0A519Y1R8-F1
#
_entry.id   AF-A0A519Y1R8-F1
#
_cell.length_a   1.000
_cell.length_b   1.000
_cell.length_c   1.000
_cell.angle_alpha   90.00
_cell.angle_beta   90.00
_cell.angle_gamma   90.00
#
_symmetry.space_group_name_H-M   'P 1'
#
loop_
_entity.id
_entity.type
_entity.pdbx_description
1 polymer ?
#
loop_
_entity_poly.entity_id
_entity_poly.type
_entity_poly.pdbx_seq_one_letter_code
_entity_poly.pdbx_strand_id
1 'polypeptide(L)'
;KEAYNLYSRFSTRAVAHTVKTYSDFTIPYTYPVAQSVEAANGMEYPMICFNFGRTNEDGTYSETVKNGMIAVIIHEVGHNFFPMIINSDERQWSWMDEGLNSFLEYLTSELWDNKFPAKRGGPAYTMIPYMKLPKDQLEPIMSNSENIVQFSPNAYSKPATGLNILRETIMGRELFDYAFKEYAKRWAFKHPTPADFFRTMEDASGEDLDWFWRGWFYSTDACDISLDEVRHAKAEFPKPAKSVKEVVKVDRPLLADDDISKMRNRDDKRIKFYTDQDLEARDFYWKYVRGLVQVDSSKAKTREILLPLGEFTGEEKAKYASKHFYELNFSNKGGLVMPIIVEFTFADGSKVLDRIPAQIWRLNEFKTSKFYALDKEVSAIKIDPLRETADIDESNNIWGAAKQEPSKFQLFKVKQLSGSRGQSEGPNPMQFEVKKGK
;
A
#
# COMPACT_ATOMS: atom_id res chain seq x y z
N LYS A 1 -17.36 -19.55 24.79
CA LYS A 1 -18.26 -20.19 23.81
C LYS A 1 -18.37 -19.35 22.54
N GLU A 2 -18.59 -18.04 22.65
CA GLU A 2 -18.70 -17.10 21.51
C GLU A 2 -17.39 -16.89 20.71
N ALA A 3 -16.22 -16.93 21.35
CA ALA A 3 -14.95 -16.84 20.62
C ALA A 3 -14.61 -18.12 19.81
N TYR A 4 -15.14 -19.27 20.23
CA TYR A 4 -14.67 -20.59 19.77
C TYR A 4 -14.84 -20.79 18.26
N ASN A 5 -15.97 -20.36 17.69
CA ASN A 5 -16.26 -20.55 16.26
C ASN A 5 -15.30 -19.77 15.33
N LEU A 6 -14.73 -18.67 15.82
CA LEU A 6 -13.68 -17.93 15.12
C LEU A 6 -12.29 -18.51 15.43
N TYR A 7 -11.98 -18.67 16.73
CA TYR A 7 -10.64 -19.04 17.19
C TYR A 7 -10.24 -20.45 16.78
N SER A 8 -11.15 -21.43 16.89
CA SER A 8 -10.88 -22.81 16.46
C SER A 8 -10.52 -22.92 14.98
N ARG A 9 -11.02 -22.00 14.17
CA ARG A 9 -10.77 -21.97 12.74
C ARG A 9 -9.51 -21.17 12.38
N PHE A 10 -9.30 -20.00 12.98
CA PHE A 10 -8.28 -19.07 12.48
C PHE A 10 -7.13 -18.81 13.43
N SER A 11 -7.31 -18.90 14.75
CA SER A 11 -6.30 -18.42 15.71
C SER A 11 -4.97 -19.17 15.59
N THR A 12 -4.97 -20.50 15.75
CA THR A 12 -3.74 -21.30 15.61
C THR A 12 -3.11 -21.16 14.22
N ARG A 13 -3.92 -20.98 13.18
CA ARG A 13 -3.46 -20.78 11.80
C ARG A 13 -2.77 -19.44 11.62
N ALA A 14 -3.35 -18.37 12.16
CA ALA A 14 -2.76 -17.04 12.17
C ALA A 14 -1.46 -17.03 12.98
N VAL A 15 -1.40 -17.68 14.14
CA VAL A 15 -0.16 -17.85 14.93
C VAL A 15 0.92 -18.54 14.08
N ALA A 16 0.61 -19.70 13.50
CA ALA A 16 1.56 -20.46 12.70
C ALA A 16 2.04 -19.70 11.45
N HIS A 17 1.12 -19.02 10.76
CA HIS A 17 1.42 -18.17 9.60
C HIS A 17 2.34 -17.00 9.97
N THR A 18 2.08 -16.37 11.11
CA THR A 18 2.89 -15.25 11.63
C THR A 18 4.29 -15.72 11.97
N VAL A 19 4.42 -16.78 12.78
CA VAL A 19 5.72 -17.35 13.17
C VAL A 19 6.56 -17.68 11.94
N LYS A 20 5.96 -18.33 10.93
CA LYS A 20 6.66 -18.67 9.68
C LYS A 20 7.07 -17.42 8.89
N THR A 21 6.12 -16.53 8.62
CA THR A 21 6.34 -15.37 7.74
C THR A 21 7.31 -14.38 8.37
N TYR A 22 7.15 -14.06 9.65
CA TYR A 22 8.11 -13.20 10.36
C TYR A 22 9.49 -13.83 10.37
N SER A 23 9.61 -15.15 10.56
CA SER A 23 10.91 -15.83 10.51
C SER A 23 11.58 -15.74 9.14
N ASP A 24 10.78 -15.79 8.08
CA ASP A 24 11.28 -15.65 6.70
C ASP A 24 11.85 -14.25 6.45
N PHE A 25 11.23 -13.19 6.98
CA PHE A 25 11.69 -11.81 6.85
C PHE A 25 12.74 -11.38 7.89
N THR A 26 12.92 -12.13 8.98
CA THR A 26 13.78 -11.72 10.11
C THR A 26 14.75 -12.84 10.54
N ILE A 27 14.47 -13.49 11.67
CA ILE A 27 15.25 -14.55 12.29
C ILE A 27 14.33 -15.72 12.63
N PRO A 28 14.82 -16.94 12.82
CA PRO A 28 13.97 -18.02 13.33
C PRO A 28 13.31 -17.63 14.66
N TYR A 29 12.03 -17.95 14.83
CA TYR A 29 11.35 -17.82 16.12
C TYR A 29 12.08 -18.62 17.21
N THR A 30 12.39 -17.98 18.34
CA THR A 30 13.29 -18.55 19.36
C THR A 30 12.59 -19.10 20.59
N TYR A 31 11.32 -18.76 20.80
CA TYR A 31 10.57 -19.26 21.94
C TYR A 31 9.99 -20.66 21.67
N PRO A 32 9.78 -21.49 22.71
CA PRO A 32 9.28 -22.85 22.53
C PRO A 32 7.80 -22.91 22.14
N VAL A 33 7.02 -21.88 22.48
CA VAL A 33 5.57 -21.82 22.21
C VAL A 33 5.11 -20.40 21.92
N ALA A 34 4.06 -20.27 21.12
CA ALA A 34 3.32 -19.03 20.90
C ALA A 34 1.83 -19.27 21.17
N GLN A 35 1.24 -18.47 22.05
CA GLN A 35 -0.14 -18.61 22.50
C GLN A 35 -0.95 -17.36 22.13
N SER A 36 -2.14 -17.58 21.58
CA SER A 36 -3.13 -16.52 21.33
C SER A 36 -4.36 -16.84 22.17
N VAL A 37 -4.70 -15.90 23.06
CA VAL A 37 -5.80 -16.01 24.01
C VAL A 37 -6.81 -14.91 23.71
N GLU A 38 -8.11 -15.23 23.79
CA GLU A 38 -9.16 -14.23 23.59
C GLU A 38 -9.27 -13.26 24.79
N ALA A 39 -9.41 -11.98 24.49
CA ALA A 39 -9.59 -10.88 25.43
C ALA A 39 -10.32 -9.68 24.76
N ALA A 40 -10.44 -8.57 25.48
CA ALA A 40 -11.14 -7.37 24.98
C ALA A 40 -10.35 -6.59 23.92
N ASN A 41 -9.02 -6.69 23.88
CA ASN A 41 -8.15 -5.98 22.94
C ASN A 41 -6.84 -6.74 22.71
N GLY A 42 -6.01 -6.25 21.78
CA GLY A 42 -4.61 -6.64 21.60
C GLY A 42 -3.75 -6.29 22.82
N MET A 43 -2.89 -7.22 23.23
CA MET A 43 -1.79 -6.99 24.17
C MET A 43 -0.79 -8.14 24.09
N GLU A 44 0.48 -7.80 24.00
CA GLU A 44 1.61 -8.68 23.76
C GLU A 44 2.40 -8.98 25.04
N TYR A 45 2.76 -10.25 25.22
CA TYR A 45 3.79 -10.68 26.17
C TYR A 45 4.62 -11.79 25.50
N PRO A 46 5.85 -12.04 25.95
CA PRO A 46 6.62 -13.17 25.45
C PRO A 46 5.82 -14.47 25.53
N MET A 47 5.68 -15.16 24.39
CA MET A 47 4.96 -16.43 24.23
C MET A 47 3.43 -16.39 24.40
N ILE A 48 2.83 -15.29 24.88
CA ILE A 48 1.39 -15.20 25.10
C ILE A 48 0.87 -13.82 24.72
N CYS A 49 -0.15 -13.80 23.86
CA CYS A 49 -0.83 -12.57 23.48
C CYS A 49 -2.33 -12.67 23.70
N PHE A 50 -2.94 -11.52 23.95
CA PHE A 50 -4.37 -11.33 24.15
C PHE A 50 -4.94 -10.65 22.92
N ASN A 51 -6.08 -11.14 22.42
CA ASN A 51 -6.62 -10.72 21.12
C ASN A 51 -8.14 -10.59 21.18
N PHE A 52 -8.73 -9.66 20.43
CA PHE A 52 -10.18 -9.56 20.32
C PHE A 52 -10.74 -10.58 19.31
N GLY A 53 -12.08 -10.74 19.29
CA GLY A 53 -12.77 -11.50 18.25
C GLY A 53 -13.82 -12.45 18.82
N ARG A 54 -15.09 -12.10 18.67
CA ARG A 54 -16.22 -12.93 19.12
C ARG A 54 -17.26 -13.05 18.03
N THR A 55 -17.93 -14.19 17.98
CA THR A 55 -19.14 -14.32 17.17
C THR A 55 -20.31 -13.65 17.88
N ASN A 56 -21.37 -13.39 17.11
CA ASN A 56 -22.71 -13.20 17.63
C ASN A 56 -23.16 -14.44 18.41
N GLU A 57 -24.24 -14.30 19.19
CA GLU A 57 -24.82 -15.40 19.98
C GLU A 57 -25.22 -16.62 19.12
N ASP A 58 -25.62 -16.39 17.87
CA ASP A 58 -25.97 -17.42 16.89
C ASP A 58 -24.76 -18.12 16.25
N GLY A 59 -23.54 -17.71 16.60
CA GLY A 59 -22.29 -18.25 16.07
C GLY A 59 -21.82 -17.60 14.76
N THR A 60 -22.55 -16.64 14.20
CA THR A 60 -22.15 -15.88 13.01
C THR A 60 -21.19 -14.74 13.36
N TYR A 61 -20.39 -14.27 12.41
CA TYR A 61 -19.42 -13.19 12.60
C TYR A 61 -19.25 -12.41 11.30
N SER A 62 -19.00 -11.09 11.39
CA SER A 62 -18.78 -10.26 10.21
C SER A 62 -17.38 -10.46 9.62
N GLU A 63 -17.20 -10.12 8.35
CA GLU A 63 -15.90 -10.13 7.70
C GLU A 63 -14.90 -9.20 8.41
N THR A 64 -15.36 -8.03 8.85
CA THR A 64 -14.57 -7.07 9.61
C THR A 64 -14.06 -7.67 10.92
N VAL A 65 -14.92 -8.36 11.68
CA VAL A 65 -14.51 -9.01 12.94
C VAL A 65 -13.49 -10.11 12.66
N LYS A 66 -13.70 -10.93 11.63
CA LYS A 66 -12.75 -11.98 11.24
C LYS A 66 -11.40 -11.40 10.83
N ASN A 67 -11.37 -10.49 9.86
CA ASN A 67 -10.13 -9.93 9.34
C ASN A 67 -9.41 -9.10 10.40
N GLY A 68 -10.14 -8.37 11.23
CA GLY A 68 -9.58 -7.64 12.36
C GLY A 68 -8.97 -8.55 13.42
N MET A 69 -9.63 -9.66 13.77
CA MET A 69 -9.06 -10.67 14.68
C MET A 69 -7.78 -11.29 14.09
N ILE A 70 -7.79 -11.68 12.81
CA ILE A 70 -6.61 -12.26 12.15
C ILE A 70 -5.45 -11.26 12.16
N ALA A 71 -5.70 -10.00 11.78
CA ALA A 71 -4.69 -8.94 11.76
C ALA A 71 -4.10 -8.67 13.15
N VAL A 72 -4.94 -8.58 14.18
CA VAL A 72 -4.45 -8.39 15.56
C VAL A 72 -3.66 -9.61 16.03
N ILE A 73 -4.12 -10.84 15.80
CA ILE A 73 -3.30 -12.03 16.13
C ILE A 73 -1.94 -12.00 15.42
N ILE A 74 -1.89 -11.58 14.15
CA ILE A 74 -0.63 -11.40 13.43
C ILE A 74 0.26 -10.35 14.11
N HIS A 75 -0.31 -9.21 14.51
CA HIS A 75 0.41 -8.13 15.17
C HIS A 75 0.95 -8.54 16.55
N GLU A 76 0.09 -9.09 17.41
CA GLU A 76 0.48 -9.43 18.79
C GLU A 76 1.46 -10.62 18.84
N VAL A 77 1.31 -11.60 17.95
CA VAL A 77 2.32 -12.66 17.81
C VAL A 77 3.61 -12.10 17.22
N GLY A 78 3.51 -11.15 16.29
CA GLY A 78 4.63 -10.43 15.70
C GLY A 78 5.51 -9.73 16.73
N HIS A 79 4.92 -9.27 17.84
CA HIS A 79 5.68 -8.64 18.91
C HIS A 79 6.72 -9.54 19.59
N ASN A 80 6.58 -10.87 19.46
CA ASN A 80 7.65 -11.78 19.90
C ASN A 80 8.98 -11.54 19.15
N PHE A 81 8.95 -10.93 17.97
CA PHE A 81 10.16 -10.49 17.25
C PHE A 81 10.53 -9.07 17.65
N PHE A 82 9.60 -8.12 17.54
CA PHE A 82 9.79 -6.70 17.88
C PHE A 82 8.80 -6.25 18.96
N PRO A 83 9.20 -5.94 20.19
CA PRO A 83 10.58 -5.78 20.65
C PRO A 83 11.16 -7.03 21.33
N MET A 84 10.42 -8.14 21.48
CA MET A 84 10.81 -9.14 22.50
C MET A 84 12.15 -9.84 22.20
N ILE A 85 12.50 -10.06 20.93
CA ILE A 85 13.84 -10.57 20.54
C ILE A 85 14.76 -9.44 20.08
N ILE A 86 14.28 -8.52 19.24
CA ILE A 86 15.00 -7.33 18.80
C ILE A 86 14.48 -6.15 19.62
N ASN A 87 15.14 -5.86 20.74
CA ASN A 87 14.62 -5.00 21.78
C ASN A 87 14.84 -3.51 21.49
N SER A 88 13.83 -2.68 21.68
CA SER A 88 13.93 -1.23 21.53
C SER A 88 13.52 -0.52 22.82
N ASP A 89 14.02 0.71 22.99
CA ASP A 89 13.54 1.58 24.06
C ASP A 89 12.19 2.18 23.64
N GLU A 90 11.10 1.43 23.88
CA GLU A 90 9.73 1.82 23.52
C GLU A 90 9.35 3.21 24.06
N ARG A 91 9.85 3.58 25.26
CA ARG A 91 9.56 4.88 25.88
C ARG A 91 10.19 6.05 25.13
N GLN A 92 11.29 5.81 24.43
CA GLN A 92 11.91 6.82 23.57
C GLN A 92 11.44 6.71 22.12
N TRP A 93 11.28 5.49 21.61
CA TRP A 93 11.13 5.19 20.19
C TRP A 93 10.01 4.18 19.92
N SER A 94 8.76 4.47 20.33
CA SER A 94 7.62 3.54 20.16
C SER A 94 7.43 3.06 18.72
N TRP A 95 7.89 3.81 17.71
CA TRP A 95 7.81 3.38 16.32
C TRP A 95 8.70 2.16 16.00
N MET A 96 9.78 1.92 16.74
CA MET A 96 10.62 0.74 16.53
C MET A 96 9.87 -0.53 16.94
N ASP A 97 9.09 -0.47 18.02
CA ASP A 97 8.22 -1.55 18.47
C ASP A 97 7.05 -1.69 17.50
N GLU A 98 6.31 -0.59 17.31
CA GLU A 98 4.99 -0.62 16.68
C GLU A 98 5.03 -0.52 15.16
N GLY A 99 5.95 0.28 14.63
CA GLY A 99 6.10 0.53 13.21
C GLY A 99 6.80 -0.61 12.48
N LEU A 100 7.88 -1.17 13.05
CA LEU A 100 8.53 -2.36 12.49
C LEU A 100 7.59 -3.57 12.52
N ASN A 101 6.86 -3.76 13.62
CA ASN A 101 5.87 -4.81 13.75
C ASN A 101 4.68 -4.60 12.78
N SER A 102 4.15 -3.37 12.67
CA SER A 102 3.07 -3.06 11.72
C SER A 102 3.48 -3.29 10.26
N PHE A 103 4.74 -3.05 9.92
CA PHE A 103 5.25 -3.35 8.58
C PHE A 103 5.23 -4.85 8.28
N LEU A 104 5.71 -5.69 9.19
CA LEU A 104 5.65 -7.14 9.02
C LEU A 104 4.23 -7.70 9.13
N GLU A 105 3.37 -7.10 9.94
CA GLU A 105 1.95 -7.40 10.00
C GLU A 105 1.31 -7.18 8.62
N TYR A 106 1.62 -6.06 7.97
CA TYR A 106 1.14 -5.77 6.62
C TYR A 106 1.58 -6.86 5.64
N LEU A 107 2.88 -7.16 5.57
CA LEU A 107 3.40 -8.21 4.66
C LEU A 107 2.77 -9.58 4.95
N THR A 108 2.64 -9.94 6.22
CA THR A 108 2.08 -11.22 6.65
C THR A 108 0.59 -11.33 6.31
N SER A 109 -0.15 -10.23 6.49
CA SER A 109 -1.57 -10.14 6.12
C SER A 109 -1.77 -10.25 4.60
N GLU A 110 -0.91 -9.62 3.81
CA GLU A 110 -0.93 -9.73 2.35
C GLU A 110 -0.60 -11.16 1.87
N LEU A 111 0.27 -11.89 2.59
CA LEU A 111 0.58 -13.29 2.32
C LEU A 111 -0.48 -14.26 2.84
N TRP A 112 -1.41 -13.81 3.68
CA TRP A 112 -2.56 -14.62 4.11
C TRP A 112 -3.49 -14.89 2.93
N ASP A 113 -3.89 -13.82 2.24
CA ASP A 113 -4.73 -13.85 1.03
C ASP A 113 -4.50 -12.57 0.22
N ASN A 114 -4.33 -12.66 -1.10
CA ASN A 114 -4.13 -11.45 -1.93
C ASN A 114 -5.28 -10.43 -1.85
N LYS A 115 -6.47 -10.87 -1.42
CA LYS A 115 -7.65 -10.02 -1.20
C LYS A 115 -7.86 -9.67 0.28
N PHE A 116 -6.93 -10.02 1.17
CA PHE A 116 -6.98 -9.58 2.56
C PHE A 116 -6.95 -8.04 2.57
N PRO A 117 -7.83 -7.38 3.35
CA PRO A 117 -7.96 -5.92 3.32
C PRO A 117 -6.91 -5.26 4.24
N ALA A 118 -5.63 -5.62 4.10
CA ALA A 118 -4.56 -4.99 4.86
C ALA A 118 -4.40 -3.53 4.42
N LYS A 119 -4.40 -2.60 5.37
CA LYS A 119 -4.29 -1.15 5.09
C LYS A 119 -3.24 -0.45 5.95
N ARG A 120 -3.13 -0.83 7.23
CA ARG A 120 -2.12 -0.26 8.14
C ARG A 120 -0.73 -0.57 7.62
N GLY A 121 0.08 0.46 7.40
CA GLY A 121 1.48 0.32 6.99
C GLY A 121 1.75 -0.05 5.54
N GLY A 122 0.72 -0.17 4.71
CA GLY A 122 0.84 -0.68 3.36
C GLY A 122 0.80 0.39 2.27
N PRO A 123 -0.33 0.54 1.54
CA PRO A 123 -0.41 1.49 0.42
C PRO A 123 -0.16 2.93 0.88
N ALA A 124 0.74 3.62 0.20
CA ALA A 124 1.22 4.95 0.60
C ALA A 124 0.08 5.97 0.73
N TYR A 125 -0.90 5.91 -0.17
CA TYR A 125 -2.05 6.81 -0.17
C TYR A 125 -2.90 6.78 1.11
N THR A 126 -2.83 5.71 1.91
CA THR A 126 -3.56 5.62 3.18
C THR A 126 -3.06 6.64 4.20
N MET A 127 -1.85 7.17 4.01
CA MET A 127 -1.23 8.17 4.90
C MET A 127 -1.57 9.62 4.54
N ILE A 128 -2.12 9.87 3.35
CA ILE A 128 -2.46 11.21 2.87
C ILE A 128 -3.32 12.00 3.87
N PRO A 129 -4.40 11.44 4.46
CA PRO A 129 -5.23 12.20 5.40
C PRO A 129 -4.47 12.70 6.63
N TYR A 130 -3.52 11.91 7.14
CA TYR A 130 -2.68 12.31 8.26
C TYR A 130 -1.66 13.36 7.80
N MET A 131 -0.95 13.12 6.70
CA MET A 131 0.09 14.04 6.20
C MET A 131 -0.46 15.39 5.72
N LYS A 132 -1.76 15.50 5.44
CA LYS A 132 -2.46 16.75 5.12
C LYS A 132 -2.79 17.63 6.31
N LEU A 133 -2.63 17.14 7.53
CA LEU A 133 -2.99 17.90 8.71
C LEU A 133 -2.16 19.18 8.82
N PRO A 134 -2.69 20.21 9.50
CA PRO A 134 -1.92 21.39 9.85
C PRO A 134 -0.60 21.03 10.53
N LYS A 135 0.48 21.77 10.26
CA LYS A 135 1.82 21.46 10.78
C LYS A 135 1.90 21.44 12.32
N ASP A 136 1.01 22.16 13.00
CA ASP A 136 0.89 22.18 14.46
C ASP A 136 0.15 20.95 15.04
N GLN A 137 -0.37 20.07 14.17
CA GLN A 137 -0.99 18.79 14.53
C GLN A 137 -0.16 17.59 14.05
N LEU A 138 1.07 17.85 13.60
CA LEU A 138 2.00 16.86 13.08
C LEU A 138 3.28 16.87 13.88
N GLU A 139 3.78 15.68 14.14
CA GLU A 139 5.06 15.45 14.80
C GLU A 139 5.93 14.51 13.94
N PRO A 140 7.26 14.69 13.92
CA PRO A 140 8.17 13.71 13.33
C PRO A 140 7.98 12.32 13.96
N ILE A 141 8.27 11.26 13.22
CA ILE A 141 8.29 9.88 13.77
C ILE A 141 9.31 9.78 14.90
N MET A 142 10.41 10.54 14.79
CA MET A 142 11.48 10.64 15.79
C MET A 142 11.11 11.50 17.01
N SER A 143 9.83 11.71 17.29
CA SER A 143 9.37 12.39 18.49
C SER A 143 9.39 11.43 19.68
N ASN A 144 9.75 11.93 20.86
CA ASN A 144 9.63 11.13 22.08
C ASN A 144 8.17 10.69 22.30
N SER A 145 7.98 9.43 22.68
CA SER A 145 6.67 8.78 22.77
C SER A 145 5.64 9.51 23.65
N GLU A 146 6.09 10.18 24.72
CA GLU A 146 5.20 10.92 25.63
C GLU A 146 4.65 12.22 25.02
N ASN A 147 5.29 12.74 23.96
CA ASN A 147 4.90 13.98 23.30
C ASN A 147 4.03 13.75 22.06
N ILE A 148 3.73 12.51 21.70
CA ILE A 148 2.96 12.20 20.49
C ILE A 148 1.46 12.39 20.76
N VAL A 149 0.83 13.33 20.08
CA VAL A 149 -0.61 13.58 20.16
C VAL A 149 -1.37 12.55 19.33
N GLN A 150 -0.93 12.28 18.11
CA GLN A 150 -1.53 11.27 17.23
C GLN A 150 -0.72 9.99 17.19
N PHE A 151 -0.83 9.21 18.27
CA PHE A 151 -0.01 8.01 18.48
C PHE A 151 -0.11 6.97 17.36
N SER A 152 -1.33 6.61 16.94
CA SER A 152 -1.55 5.56 15.93
C SER A 152 -0.85 5.85 14.57
N PRO A 153 -1.06 7.00 13.92
CA PRO A 153 -0.36 7.29 12.67
C PRO A 153 1.14 7.47 12.87
N ASN A 154 1.60 8.08 13.97
CA ASN A 154 3.02 8.35 14.19
C ASN A 154 3.84 7.09 14.55
N ALA A 155 3.34 6.25 15.47
CA ALA A 155 4.05 5.07 15.96
C ALA A 155 3.85 3.82 15.08
N TYR A 156 2.69 3.67 14.44
CA TYR A 156 2.36 2.45 13.68
C TYR A 156 2.40 2.68 12.17
N SER A 157 1.51 3.56 11.69
CA SER A 157 1.11 3.52 10.28
C SER A 157 2.10 4.26 9.39
N LYS A 158 2.54 5.47 9.76
CA LYS A 158 3.51 6.25 8.97
C LYS A 158 4.88 5.56 8.87
N PRO A 159 5.47 5.01 9.95
CA PRO A 159 6.73 4.27 9.85
C PRO A 159 6.59 3.05 8.93
N ALA A 160 5.55 2.24 9.14
CA ALA A 160 5.32 1.05 8.32
C ALA A 160 5.09 1.38 6.84
N THR A 161 4.30 2.43 6.55
CA THR A 161 4.11 2.94 5.19
C THR A 161 5.43 3.40 4.58
N GLY A 162 6.28 4.08 5.34
CA GLY A 162 7.62 4.48 4.87
C GLY A 162 8.48 3.27 4.47
N LEU A 163 8.46 2.22 5.29
CA LEU A 163 9.16 0.97 4.98
C LEU A 163 8.59 0.27 3.74
N ASN A 164 7.27 0.31 3.56
CA ASN A 164 6.64 -0.25 2.36
C ASN A 164 6.96 0.58 1.10
N ILE A 165 7.06 1.91 1.19
CA ILE A 165 7.54 2.77 0.09
C ILE A 165 8.99 2.42 -0.26
N LEU A 166 9.86 2.24 0.74
CA LEU A 166 11.24 1.80 0.50
C LEU A 166 11.28 0.46 -0.23
N ARG A 167 10.52 -0.52 0.26
CA ARG A 167 10.46 -1.86 -0.31
C ARG A 167 9.89 -1.90 -1.71
N GLU A 168 8.77 -1.23 -1.95
CA GLU A 168 8.04 -1.35 -3.20
C GLU A 168 8.50 -0.33 -4.24
N THR A 169 8.85 0.89 -3.84
CA THR A 169 9.05 1.99 -4.79
C THR A 169 10.52 2.34 -4.99
N ILE A 170 11.33 2.31 -3.93
CA ILE A 170 12.69 2.88 -3.94
C ILE A 170 13.77 1.80 -4.15
N MET A 171 13.85 0.81 -3.25
CA MET A 171 14.92 -0.19 -3.21
C MET A 171 14.56 -1.47 -3.98
N GLY A 172 13.27 -1.80 -4.04
CA GLY A 172 12.80 -3.09 -4.50
C GLY A 172 12.87 -4.18 -3.42
N ARG A 173 12.02 -5.20 -3.59
CA ARG A 173 11.75 -6.22 -2.56
C ARG A 173 12.98 -7.02 -2.14
N GLU A 174 13.77 -7.49 -3.11
CA GLU A 174 14.92 -8.36 -2.81
C GLU A 174 15.96 -7.66 -1.94
N LEU A 175 16.33 -6.44 -2.31
CA LEU A 175 17.32 -5.67 -1.60
C LEU A 175 16.82 -5.21 -0.23
N PHE A 176 15.59 -4.72 -0.18
CA PHE A 176 14.95 -4.31 1.07
C PHE A 176 14.81 -5.49 2.05
N ASP A 177 14.27 -6.62 1.58
CA ASP A 177 14.03 -7.80 2.43
C ASP A 177 15.35 -8.36 2.95
N TYR A 178 16.42 -8.34 2.15
CA TYR A 178 17.76 -8.70 2.59
C TYR A 178 18.27 -7.77 3.71
N ALA A 179 18.19 -6.46 3.51
CA ALA A 179 18.70 -5.48 4.47
C ALA A 179 17.90 -5.49 5.80
N PHE A 180 16.57 -5.60 5.72
CA PHE A 180 15.70 -5.71 6.88
C PHE A 180 16.00 -6.99 7.69
N LYS A 181 16.21 -8.10 6.98
CA LYS A 181 16.60 -9.37 7.59
C LYS A 181 17.96 -9.30 8.27
N GLU A 182 18.91 -8.60 7.66
CA GLU A 182 20.24 -8.37 8.21
C GLU A 182 20.19 -7.52 9.49
N TYR A 183 19.34 -6.49 9.54
CA TYR A 183 19.05 -5.76 10.77
C TYR A 183 18.56 -6.68 11.88
N ALA A 184 17.54 -7.50 11.62
CA ALA A 184 17.02 -8.41 12.62
C ALA A 184 18.09 -9.40 13.14
N LYS A 185 18.96 -9.91 12.26
CA LYS A 185 20.07 -10.80 12.65
C LYS A 185 21.13 -10.11 13.50
N ARG A 186 21.55 -8.90 13.11
CA ARG A 186 22.60 -8.14 13.83
C ARG A 186 22.17 -7.79 15.25
N TRP A 187 20.87 -7.53 15.43
CA TRP A 187 20.31 -6.95 16.63
C TRP A 187 19.43 -7.89 17.45
N ALA A 188 19.28 -9.15 17.03
CA ALA A 188 18.70 -10.19 17.86
C ALA A 188 19.39 -10.26 19.23
N PHE A 189 18.58 -10.22 20.29
CA PHE A 189 18.99 -10.23 21.70
C PHE A 189 19.85 -9.01 22.12
N LYS A 190 19.68 -7.89 21.43
CA LYS A 190 20.34 -6.60 21.72
C LYS A 190 19.31 -5.46 21.77
N HIS A 191 19.79 -4.24 22.06
CA HIS A 191 18.99 -3.03 22.17
C HIS A 191 19.39 -1.98 21.11
N PRO A 192 19.02 -2.15 19.82
CA PRO A 192 19.26 -1.14 18.79
C PRO A 192 18.55 0.18 19.07
N THR A 193 19.19 1.26 18.61
CA THR A 193 18.58 2.59 18.46
C THR A 193 18.12 2.81 17.02
N PRO A 194 17.34 3.88 16.72
CA PRO A 194 16.99 4.23 15.35
C PRO A 194 18.18 4.30 14.39
N ALA A 195 19.32 4.83 14.87
CA ALA A 195 20.53 4.95 14.05
C ALA A 195 21.10 3.58 13.64
N ASP A 196 20.94 2.55 14.47
CA ASP A 196 21.37 1.20 14.17
C ASP A 196 20.52 0.55 13.08
N PHE A 197 19.21 0.84 13.08
CA PHE A 197 18.30 0.46 12.01
C PHE A 197 18.67 1.16 10.70
N PHE A 198 18.71 2.49 10.68
CA PHE A 198 19.02 3.27 9.47
C PHE A 198 20.36 2.85 8.86
N ARG A 199 21.42 2.76 9.67
CA ARG A 199 22.74 2.33 9.20
C ARG A 199 22.75 0.91 8.67
N THR A 200 21.99 -0.01 9.27
CA THR A 200 21.95 -1.39 8.76
C THR A 200 21.21 -1.45 7.43
N MET A 201 20.12 -0.71 7.28
CA MET A 201 19.39 -0.65 6.02
C MET A 201 20.26 -0.12 4.89
N GLU A 202 21.08 0.90 5.13
CA GLU A 202 22.03 1.46 4.14
C GLU A 202 23.23 0.54 3.89
N ASP A 203 23.91 0.08 4.94
CA ASP A 203 25.10 -0.78 4.84
C ASP A 203 24.81 -2.11 4.14
N ALA A 204 23.69 -2.76 4.47
CA ALA A 204 23.34 -4.05 3.87
C ALA A 204 22.79 -3.92 2.45
N SER A 205 22.17 -2.78 2.10
CA SER A 205 21.63 -2.55 0.75
C SER A 205 22.64 -1.92 -0.21
N GLY A 206 23.60 -1.15 0.31
CA GLY A 206 24.47 -0.29 -0.49
C GLY A 206 23.76 0.95 -1.06
N GLU A 207 22.53 1.24 -0.63
CA GLU A 207 21.75 2.42 -1.05
C GLU A 207 21.94 3.57 -0.05
N ASP A 208 22.04 4.80 -0.58
CA ASP A 208 22.02 6.04 0.21
C ASP A 208 20.56 6.45 0.47
N LEU A 209 20.14 6.35 1.73
CA LEU A 209 18.78 6.57 2.19
C LEU A 209 18.67 7.78 3.14
N ASP A 210 19.76 8.52 3.35
CA ASP A 210 19.81 9.71 4.23
C ASP A 210 18.70 10.71 3.92
N TRP A 211 18.44 10.94 2.63
CA TRP A 211 17.37 11.83 2.17
C TRP A 211 15.98 11.34 2.59
N PHE A 212 15.76 10.01 2.55
CA PHE A 212 14.50 9.40 2.93
C PHE A 212 14.31 9.40 4.44
N TRP A 213 15.33 9.04 5.21
CA TRP A 213 15.29 9.10 6.67
C TRP A 213 15.02 10.52 7.15
N ARG A 214 15.78 11.50 6.62
CA ARG A 214 15.60 12.91 6.96
C ARG A 214 14.18 13.39 6.66
N GLY A 215 13.67 13.11 5.46
CA GLY A 215 12.34 13.56 5.05
C GLY A 215 11.21 12.84 5.78
N TRP A 216 11.22 11.51 5.80
CA TRP A 216 10.09 10.72 6.28
C TRP A 216 10.05 10.59 7.81
N PHE A 217 11.21 10.43 8.47
CA PHE A 217 11.29 10.14 9.91
C PHE A 217 11.53 11.38 10.76
N TYR A 218 12.38 12.29 10.29
CA TYR A 218 12.78 13.48 11.06
C TYR A 218 11.98 14.74 10.73
N SER A 219 11.17 14.73 9.67
CA SER A 219 10.38 15.89 9.24
C SER A 219 8.87 15.62 9.24
N THR A 220 8.10 16.71 9.21
CA THR A 220 6.63 16.72 9.03
C THR A 220 6.22 17.19 7.64
N ASP A 221 7.18 17.30 6.72
CA ASP A 221 6.93 17.64 5.33
C ASP A 221 6.14 16.53 4.64
N ALA A 222 5.43 16.90 3.59
CA ALA A 222 4.58 16.00 2.84
C ALA A 222 5.05 15.88 1.39
N CYS A 223 4.71 14.77 0.73
CA CYS A 223 4.94 14.65 -0.71
C CYS A 223 3.85 15.47 -1.42
N ASP A 224 4.24 16.46 -2.21
CA ASP A 224 3.35 17.20 -3.13
C ASP A 224 4.20 17.58 -4.34
N ILE A 225 4.16 16.73 -5.37
CA ILE A 225 4.95 16.86 -6.59
C ILE A 225 4.02 17.31 -7.71
N SER A 226 4.09 18.60 -8.00
CA SER A 226 3.30 19.25 -9.03
C SER A 226 3.88 19.03 -10.42
N LEU A 227 3.03 18.70 -11.40
CA LEU A 227 3.33 18.83 -12.83
C LEU A 227 3.02 20.26 -13.28
N ASP A 228 4.03 21.14 -13.26
CA ASP A 228 3.80 22.57 -13.48
C ASP A 228 3.60 22.92 -14.96
N GLU A 229 4.44 22.36 -15.84
CA GLU A 229 4.44 22.68 -17.26
C GLU A 229 4.85 21.45 -18.08
N VAL A 230 4.12 21.19 -19.16
CA VAL A 230 4.48 20.21 -20.18
C VAL A 230 4.70 20.97 -21.49
N ARG A 231 5.96 21.08 -21.91
CA ARG A 231 6.31 21.64 -23.22
C ARG A 231 6.37 20.52 -24.23
N HIS A 232 5.68 20.69 -25.34
CA HIS A 232 5.66 19.74 -26.44
C HIS A 232 6.23 20.39 -27.70
N ALA A 233 7.16 19.71 -28.35
CA ALA A 233 7.70 20.11 -29.64
C ALA A 233 7.64 18.93 -30.63
N LYS A 234 7.36 19.26 -31.89
CA LYS A 234 7.36 18.33 -33.03
C LYS A 234 8.07 18.99 -34.21
N ALA A 235 8.82 18.22 -35.00
CA ALA A 235 9.25 18.67 -36.32
C ALA A 235 8.04 18.70 -37.28
N GLU A 236 7.76 19.84 -37.91
CA GLU A 236 6.49 20.05 -38.66
C GLU A 236 6.42 19.37 -40.03
N PHE A 237 5.27 18.76 -40.33
CA PHE A 237 4.60 18.74 -41.65
C PHE A 237 3.06 18.68 -41.42
N PRO A 238 2.21 19.36 -42.23
CA PRO A 238 0.84 19.68 -41.82
C PRO A 238 -0.30 18.73 -42.29
N LYS A 239 -1.13 18.34 -41.29
CA LYS A 239 -2.62 18.15 -41.21
C LYS A 239 -3.34 17.05 -42.06
N PRO A 240 -4.58 16.61 -41.70
CA PRO A 240 -5.52 17.10 -40.67
C PRO A 240 -6.04 16.03 -39.65
N ALA A 241 -6.72 16.52 -38.61
CA ALA A 241 -7.17 15.79 -37.42
C ALA A 241 -8.51 15.04 -37.56
N LYS A 242 -8.69 13.97 -36.76
CA LYS A 242 -10.01 13.46 -36.33
C LYS A 242 -10.01 12.89 -34.91
N SER A 243 -11.21 12.95 -34.33
CA SER A 243 -11.65 12.77 -32.94
C SER A 243 -11.64 11.35 -32.39
N VAL A 244 -11.51 11.21 -31.06
CA VAL A 244 -11.60 9.96 -30.28
C VAL A 244 -12.85 9.98 -29.38
N LYS A 245 -13.44 8.79 -29.13
CA LYS A 245 -14.51 8.55 -28.14
C LYS A 245 -14.02 7.71 -26.96
N GLU A 246 -14.59 8.03 -25.81
CA GLU A 246 -14.31 7.57 -24.45
C GLU A 246 -15.04 6.26 -24.09
N VAL A 247 -14.42 5.45 -23.24
CA VAL A 247 -14.98 4.23 -22.63
C VAL A 247 -15.01 4.42 -21.12
N VAL A 248 -16.21 4.41 -20.53
CA VAL A 248 -16.41 4.35 -19.07
C VAL A 248 -16.72 2.90 -18.70
N LYS A 249 -15.93 2.34 -17.78
CA LYS A 249 -16.20 1.03 -17.17
C LYS A 249 -16.99 1.20 -15.89
N VAL A 250 -17.82 0.20 -15.61
CA VAL A 250 -18.61 0.05 -14.38
C VAL A 250 -17.70 -0.42 -13.25
N ASP A 251 -17.82 0.22 -12.09
CA ASP A 251 -17.14 -0.21 -10.86
C ASP A 251 -17.55 -1.63 -10.46
N ARG A 252 -16.55 -2.42 -10.06
CA ARG A 252 -16.68 -3.77 -9.52
C ARG A 252 -16.75 -3.72 -7.98
N PRO A 253 -17.23 -4.79 -7.31
CA PRO A 253 -17.50 -4.79 -5.86
C PRO A 253 -16.31 -4.31 -5.03
N LEU A 254 -16.59 -3.77 -3.84
CA LEU A 254 -15.62 -3.28 -2.84
C LEU A 254 -14.58 -4.36 -2.50
N LEU A 255 -13.55 -4.39 -3.33
CA LEU A 255 -12.23 -4.94 -3.06
C LEU A 255 -11.40 -3.76 -2.53
N ALA A 256 -10.37 -4.02 -1.73
CA ALA A 256 -9.34 -3.01 -1.55
C ALA A 256 -8.83 -2.60 -2.96
N ASP A 257 -8.62 -1.31 -3.19
CA ASP A 257 -8.03 -0.83 -4.46
C ASP A 257 -6.74 -1.63 -4.72
N ASP A 258 -6.54 -2.10 -5.95
CA ASP A 258 -5.37 -2.91 -6.31
C ASP A 258 -4.13 -1.99 -6.22
N ASP A 259 -3.37 -2.11 -5.13
CA ASP A 259 -2.11 -1.37 -4.92
C ASP A 259 -0.89 -2.14 -5.48
N ILE A 260 0.26 -1.46 -5.56
CA ILE A 260 1.47 -2.04 -6.13
C ILE A 260 1.90 -3.34 -5.43
N SER A 261 1.69 -3.46 -4.11
CA SER A 261 2.07 -4.63 -3.32
C SER A 261 1.19 -5.83 -3.70
N LYS A 262 -0.13 -5.61 -3.82
CA LYS A 262 -1.11 -6.62 -4.27
C LYS A 262 -0.86 -7.09 -5.70
N MET A 263 -0.54 -6.16 -6.59
CA MET A 263 -0.19 -6.50 -7.98
C MET A 263 1.05 -7.40 -8.01
N ARG A 264 2.12 -7.00 -7.33
CA ARG A 264 3.38 -7.77 -7.29
C ARG A 264 3.23 -9.10 -6.57
N ASN A 265 2.42 -9.17 -5.51
CA ASN A 265 2.15 -10.43 -4.80
C ASN A 265 1.45 -11.45 -5.70
N ARG A 266 0.48 -10.98 -6.50
CA ARG A 266 -0.22 -11.81 -7.47
C ARG A 266 0.67 -12.29 -8.61
N ASP A 267 1.59 -11.44 -9.07
CA ASP A 267 2.45 -11.73 -10.22
C ASP A 267 3.69 -12.58 -9.85
N ASP A 268 4.09 -12.60 -8.58
CA ASP A 268 5.19 -13.43 -8.09
C ASP A 268 4.77 -14.89 -7.90
N LYS A 269 5.18 -15.74 -8.84
CA LYS A 269 4.88 -17.19 -8.85
C LYS A 269 5.45 -17.96 -7.66
N ARG A 270 6.41 -17.39 -6.93
CA ARG A 270 7.02 -18.00 -5.73
C ARG A 270 6.08 -17.88 -4.53
N ILE A 271 5.22 -16.87 -4.49
CA ILE A 271 4.27 -16.67 -3.40
C ILE A 271 3.19 -17.75 -3.47
N LYS A 272 2.94 -18.36 -2.31
CA LYS A 272 1.81 -19.25 -2.06
C LYS A 272 1.01 -18.61 -0.94
N PHE A 273 -0.17 -18.10 -1.25
CA PHE A 273 -1.04 -17.52 -0.22
C PHE A 273 -1.43 -18.59 0.80
N TYR A 274 -1.56 -18.20 2.06
CA TYR A 274 -1.91 -19.14 3.13
C TYR A 274 -3.25 -19.84 2.84
N THR A 275 -4.25 -19.08 2.40
CA THR A 275 -5.57 -19.62 2.04
C THR A 275 -5.53 -20.60 0.87
N ASP A 276 -4.47 -20.64 0.06
CA ASP A 276 -4.28 -21.62 -1.00
C ASP A 276 -3.60 -22.91 -0.54
N GLN A 277 -2.89 -22.84 0.58
CA GLN A 277 -2.22 -23.97 1.21
C GLN A 277 -3.14 -24.70 2.20
N ASP A 278 -3.91 -23.94 2.99
CA ASP A 278 -4.86 -24.48 3.96
C ASP A 278 -6.30 -24.14 3.54
N LEU A 279 -6.98 -25.12 2.94
CA LEU A 279 -8.35 -24.96 2.46
C LEU A 279 -9.36 -24.71 3.60
N GLU A 280 -9.05 -25.10 4.84
CA GLU A 280 -9.91 -24.84 5.99
C GLU A 280 -9.92 -23.35 6.36
N ALA A 281 -8.90 -22.59 5.95
CA ALA A 281 -8.89 -21.13 6.08
C ALA A 281 -9.86 -20.43 5.09
N ARG A 282 -10.42 -21.15 4.10
CA ARG A 282 -11.38 -20.62 3.11
C ARG A 282 -12.81 -20.66 3.66
N ASP A 283 -13.25 -19.56 4.23
CA ASP A 283 -14.59 -19.40 4.79
C ASP A 283 -15.63 -18.87 3.78
N PHE A 284 -16.82 -18.53 4.29
CA PHE A 284 -17.87 -17.92 3.49
C PHE A 284 -17.38 -16.68 2.75
N TYR A 285 -16.68 -15.77 3.44
CA TYR A 285 -16.22 -14.50 2.84
C TYR A 285 -15.14 -14.71 1.79
N TRP A 286 -14.23 -15.67 1.98
CA TRP A 286 -13.27 -16.04 0.94
C TRP A 286 -13.96 -16.41 -0.38
N LYS A 287 -15.06 -17.17 -0.29
CA LYS A 287 -15.89 -17.57 -1.44
C LYS A 287 -16.71 -16.40 -2.00
N TYR A 288 -17.30 -15.59 -1.12
CA TYR A 288 -18.13 -14.44 -1.46
C TYR A 288 -17.36 -13.38 -2.26
N VAL A 289 -16.20 -12.95 -1.78
CA VAL A 289 -15.34 -11.94 -2.44
C VAL A 289 -14.78 -12.43 -3.79
N ARG A 290 -14.89 -13.73 -4.07
CA ARG A 290 -14.48 -14.36 -5.34
C ARG A 290 -15.66 -14.69 -6.25
N GLY A 291 -16.89 -14.28 -5.91
CA GLY A 291 -18.09 -14.56 -6.70
C GLY A 291 -18.45 -16.05 -6.78
N LEU A 292 -17.89 -16.87 -5.89
CA LEU A 292 -18.22 -18.30 -5.78
C LEU A 292 -19.56 -18.52 -5.05
N VAL A 293 -20.14 -17.44 -4.53
CA VAL A 293 -21.52 -17.35 -4.01
C VAL A 293 -22.27 -16.34 -4.88
N GLN A 294 -23.45 -16.72 -5.37
CA GLN A 294 -24.18 -15.99 -6.41
C GLN A 294 -24.90 -14.75 -5.85
N VAL A 295 -24.79 -13.63 -6.56
CA VAL A 295 -25.58 -12.40 -6.39
C VAL A 295 -25.95 -11.90 -7.79
N ASP A 296 -27.25 -11.71 -8.05
CA ASP A 296 -27.80 -11.35 -9.37
C ASP A 296 -27.48 -9.90 -9.75
N SER A 297 -26.98 -9.69 -10.98
CA SER A 297 -26.58 -8.39 -11.52
C SER A 297 -26.81 -8.27 -13.04
N SER A 298 -28.00 -8.63 -13.51
CA SER A 298 -28.33 -8.57 -14.94
C SER A 298 -28.74 -7.17 -15.45
N LYS A 299 -27.86 -6.54 -16.27
CA LYS A 299 -28.05 -6.17 -17.70
C LYS A 299 -27.16 -4.99 -18.16
N ALA A 300 -26.48 -5.16 -19.30
CA ALA A 300 -26.03 -4.08 -20.19
C ALA A 300 -25.98 -4.54 -21.65
N LYS A 301 -26.19 -3.63 -22.62
CA LYS A 301 -26.17 -3.85 -24.09
C LYS A 301 -25.19 -2.86 -24.76
N THR A 302 -24.56 -3.23 -25.87
CA THR A 302 -23.91 -2.28 -26.82
C THR A 302 -23.84 -2.85 -28.25
N ARG A 303 -23.74 -1.96 -29.26
CA ARG A 303 -23.77 -2.17 -30.73
C ARG A 303 -22.42 -1.77 -31.40
N GLU A 304 -22.18 -2.24 -32.62
CA GLU A 304 -20.89 -2.18 -33.36
C GLU A 304 -21.05 -1.64 -34.80
N ILE A 305 -20.04 -0.95 -35.37
CA ILE A 305 -19.91 -0.62 -36.82
C ILE A 305 -18.41 -0.51 -37.25
N LEU A 306 -18.06 -1.05 -38.43
CA LEU A 306 -16.75 -1.05 -39.13
C LEU A 306 -16.61 0.06 -40.21
N LEU A 307 -15.38 0.33 -40.70
CA LEU A 307 -15.01 0.50 -42.15
C LEU A 307 -13.46 0.73 -42.33
N PRO A 308 -12.86 0.48 -43.53
CA PRO A 308 -11.43 0.14 -43.76
C PRO A 308 -10.58 1.23 -44.45
N LEU A 309 -9.23 1.04 -44.53
CA LEU A 309 -8.37 1.09 -45.76
C LEU A 309 -6.84 1.27 -45.51
N GLY A 310 -6.04 0.50 -46.25
CA GLY A 310 -4.92 0.92 -47.14
C GLY A 310 -3.57 1.42 -46.58
N GLU A 311 -2.46 0.79 -47.00
CA GLU A 311 -1.06 1.04 -46.59
C GLU A 311 -0.22 1.90 -47.57
N PHE A 312 0.91 2.46 -47.07
CA PHE A 312 2.10 2.85 -47.87
C PHE A 312 3.41 2.69 -47.08
N THR A 313 4.51 2.44 -47.80
CA THR A 313 5.94 2.37 -47.37
C THR A 313 6.80 3.31 -48.25
N GLY A 314 8.08 3.61 -47.99
CA GLY A 314 8.99 3.20 -46.92
C GLY A 314 10.38 3.81 -47.13
N GLU A 315 11.10 3.87 -46.00
CA GLU A 315 12.57 3.82 -45.91
C GLU A 315 13.35 5.14 -46.17
N GLU A 316 14.08 5.56 -45.13
CA GLU A 316 15.11 6.61 -45.09
C GLU A 316 14.74 8.07 -44.75
N LYS A 317 13.45 8.44 -44.60
CA LYS A 317 13.03 9.67 -43.85
C LYS A 317 12.92 9.47 -42.33
N ALA A 318 13.31 8.28 -41.86
CA ALA A 318 12.60 7.56 -40.80
C ALA A 318 13.25 7.58 -39.40
N LYS A 319 14.38 8.27 -39.17
CA LYS A 319 15.10 8.11 -37.88
C LYS A 319 14.75 9.14 -36.79
N TYR A 320 14.23 10.32 -37.12
CA TYR A 320 13.87 11.34 -36.12
C TYR A 320 12.63 12.20 -36.44
N ALA A 321 11.99 12.03 -37.61
CA ALA A 321 10.85 12.86 -38.03
C ALA A 321 9.52 12.52 -37.32
N SER A 322 9.40 11.34 -36.71
CA SER A 322 8.19 10.86 -36.01
C SER A 322 8.24 11.06 -34.50
N LYS A 323 9.33 11.60 -33.95
CA LYS A 323 9.49 11.73 -32.50
C LYS A 323 8.78 12.97 -31.97
N HIS A 324 8.09 12.79 -30.86
CA HIS A 324 7.47 13.83 -30.05
C HIS A 324 8.38 14.11 -28.86
N PHE A 325 8.78 15.37 -28.71
CA PHE A 325 9.65 15.80 -27.62
C PHE A 325 8.81 16.45 -26.53
N TYR A 326 8.99 15.99 -25.30
CA TYR A 326 8.29 16.50 -24.13
C TYR A 326 9.30 16.93 -23.07
N GLU A 327 9.18 18.15 -22.56
CA GLU A 327 9.86 18.60 -21.35
C GLU A 327 8.81 18.77 -20.26
N LEU A 328 8.92 17.96 -19.21
CA LEU A 328 8.04 18.00 -18.04
C LEU A 328 8.78 18.76 -16.94
N ASN A 329 8.17 19.81 -16.41
CA ASN A 329 8.68 20.59 -15.28
C ASN A 329 7.91 20.22 -14.02
N PHE A 330 8.64 19.96 -12.95
CA PHE A 330 8.10 19.54 -11.67
C PHE A 330 8.50 20.50 -10.55
N SER A 331 7.59 20.71 -9.60
CA SER A 331 7.89 21.37 -8.33
C SER A 331 7.57 20.47 -7.15
N ASN A 332 8.48 20.40 -6.19
CA ASN A 332 8.24 19.82 -4.86
C ASN A 332 7.69 20.94 -3.95
N LYS A 333 6.36 20.95 -3.77
CA LYS A 333 5.66 21.96 -2.95
C LYS A 333 5.59 21.55 -1.49
N GLY A 334 5.54 20.26 -1.21
CA GLY A 334 5.32 19.72 0.12
C GLY A 334 6.59 19.61 0.96
N GLY A 335 7.77 19.71 0.32
CA GLY A 335 9.10 19.69 0.94
C GLY A 335 9.71 18.29 0.99
N LEU A 336 8.90 17.24 0.94
CA LEU A 336 9.37 15.86 0.98
C LEU A 336 9.86 15.40 -0.39
N VAL A 337 11.15 15.13 -0.49
CA VAL A 337 11.77 14.54 -1.69
C VAL A 337 11.28 13.11 -1.87
N MET A 338 10.79 12.77 -3.07
CA MET A 338 10.36 11.42 -3.46
C MET A 338 10.73 11.13 -4.94
N PRO A 339 10.82 9.86 -5.36
CA PRO A 339 10.88 9.49 -6.76
C PRO A 339 9.67 10.05 -7.54
N ILE A 340 9.86 10.37 -8.82
CA ILE A 340 8.77 10.82 -9.69
C ILE A 340 8.37 9.67 -10.61
N ILE A 341 7.14 9.18 -10.47
CA ILE A 341 6.60 8.12 -11.32
C ILE A 341 5.68 8.77 -12.34
N VAL A 342 5.97 8.60 -13.63
CA VAL A 342 5.23 9.25 -14.72
C VAL A 342 4.58 8.20 -15.62
N GLU A 343 3.26 8.22 -15.71
CA GLU A 343 2.51 7.45 -16.71
C GLU A 343 2.16 8.35 -17.90
N PHE A 344 2.63 7.94 -19.08
CA PHE A 344 2.21 8.49 -20.36
C PHE A 344 1.07 7.66 -20.92
N THR A 345 -0.06 8.29 -21.23
CA THR A 345 -1.10 7.70 -22.09
C THR A 345 -0.95 8.28 -23.49
N PHE A 346 -0.81 7.42 -24.49
CA PHE A 346 -0.68 7.82 -25.89
C PHE A 346 -2.03 7.98 -26.56
N ALA A 347 -2.05 8.64 -27.73
CA ALA A 347 -3.28 8.84 -28.51
C ALA A 347 -3.98 7.54 -28.94
N ASP A 348 -3.25 6.42 -29.03
CA ASP A 348 -3.78 5.08 -29.32
C ASP A 348 -4.29 4.33 -28.07
N GLY A 349 -4.22 4.96 -26.89
CA GLY A 349 -4.61 4.38 -25.61
C GLY A 349 -3.55 3.50 -24.95
N SER A 350 -2.41 3.24 -25.59
CA SER A 350 -1.28 2.54 -24.96
C SER A 350 -0.67 3.40 -23.85
N LYS A 351 -0.09 2.73 -22.85
CA LYS A 351 0.50 3.37 -21.67
C LYS A 351 1.95 2.95 -21.47
N VAL A 352 2.79 3.89 -21.05
CA VAL A 352 4.16 3.63 -20.62
C VAL A 352 4.39 4.32 -19.29
N LEU A 353 5.05 3.59 -18.37
CA LEU A 353 5.43 4.09 -17.06
C LEU A 353 6.95 4.32 -17.04
N ASP A 354 7.36 5.51 -16.61
CA ASP A 354 8.75 5.81 -16.27
C ASP A 354 8.86 6.06 -14.76
N ARG A 355 9.94 5.54 -14.14
CA ARG A 355 10.22 5.69 -12.72
C ARG A 355 11.53 6.44 -12.56
N ILE A 356 11.43 7.72 -12.22
CA ILE A 356 12.57 8.60 -12.03
C ILE A 356 13.02 8.51 -10.55
N PRO A 357 14.26 8.12 -10.27
CA PRO A 357 14.78 8.09 -8.90
C PRO A 357 14.81 9.48 -8.22
N ALA A 358 14.79 9.50 -6.89
CA ALA A 358 14.81 10.74 -6.09
C ALA A 358 16.03 11.64 -6.36
N GLN A 359 17.11 11.11 -6.93
CA GLN A 359 18.33 11.84 -7.27
C GLN A 359 18.10 12.93 -8.34
N ILE A 360 16.96 12.94 -9.04
CA ILE A 360 16.58 14.05 -9.93
C ILE A 360 16.51 15.40 -9.21
N TRP A 361 16.30 15.39 -7.90
CA TRP A 361 16.20 16.56 -7.02
C TRP A 361 17.56 17.06 -6.51
N ARG A 362 18.68 16.37 -6.81
CA ARG A 362 20.01 16.65 -6.21
C ARG A 362 20.54 18.06 -6.49
N LEU A 363 20.23 18.64 -7.65
CA LEU A 363 20.65 20.00 -8.00
C LEU A 363 19.74 21.08 -7.40
N ASN A 364 18.45 20.75 -7.25
CA ASN A 364 17.44 21.64 -6.70
C ASN A 364 16.26 20.80 -6.20
N GLU A 365 16.07 20.79 -4.88
CA GLU A 365 15.05 19.98 -4.21
C GLU A 365 13.63 20.52 -4.35
N PHE A 366 13.47 21.75 -4.88
CA PHE A 366 12.19 22.40 -5.08
C PHE A 366 11.71 22.33 -6.53
N LYS A 367 12.61 22.28 -7.51
CA LYS A 367 12.27 22.32 -8.94
C LYS A 367 13.21 21.48 -9.77
N THR A 368 12.65 20.72 -10.70
CA THR A 368 13.43 19.96 -11.67
C THR A 368 12.68 19.78 -12.98
N SER A 369 13.36 19.36 -14.03
CA SER A 369 12.72 19.02 -15.30
C SER A 369 13.27 17.73 -15.88
N LYS A 370 12.44 17.04 -16.66
CA LYS A 370 12.82 15.82 -17.37
C LYS A 370 12.39 15.90 -18.83
N PHE A 371 13.34 15.61 -19.70
CA PHE A 371 13.12 15.56 -21.14
C PHE A 371 12.87 14.12 -21.62
N TYR A 372 11.92 13.98 -22.54
CA TYR A 372 11.51 12.73 -23.17
C TYR A 372 11.47 12.87 -24.69
N ALA A 373 11.94 11.85 -25.39
CA ALA A 373 11.80 11.70 -26.83
C ALA A 373 11.00 10.43 -27.14
N LEU A 374 9.71 10.59 -27.42
CA LEU A 374 8.75 9.49 -27.57
C LEU A 374 8.36 9.30 -29.02
N ASP A 375 8.08 8.06 -29.43
CA ASP A 375 7.71 7.75 -30.83
C ASP A 375 6.22 7.99 -31.11
N LYS A 376 5.43 8.28 -30.07
CA LYS A 376 3.98 8.47 -30.13
C LYS A 376 3.58 9.78 -29.45
N GLU A 377 2.49 10.36 -29.94
CA GLU A 377 1.87 11.53 -29.31
C GLU A 377 1.21 11.15 -27.98
N VAL A 378 1.56 11.87 -26.93
CA VAL A 378 0.99 11.75 -25.58
C VAL A 378 -0.31 12.54 -25.52
N SER A 379 -1.38 11.88 -25.10
CA SER A 379 -2.71 12.46 -24.91
C SER A 379 -3.00 12.84 -23.45
N ALA A 380 -2.37 12.16 -22.50
CA ALA A 380 -2.43 12.48 -21.08
C ALA A 380 -1.17 12.04 -20.32
N ILE A 381 -0.85 12.75 -19.25
CA ILE A 381 0.22 12.40 -18.31
C ILE A 381 -0.39 12.37 -16.91
N LYS A 382 -0.04 11.34 -16.13
CA LYS A 382 -0.37 11.24 -14.71
C LYS A 382 0.88 10.95 -13.89
N ILE A 383 1.13 11.76 -12.87
CA ILE A 383 2.13 11.49 -11.84
C ILE A 383 1.54 10.52 -10.81
N ASP A 384 2.37 9.56 -10.39
CA ASP A 384 2.08 8.57 -9.36
C ASP A 384 0.74 7.84 -9.58
N PRO A 385 0.56 7.14 -10.72
CA PRO A 385 -0.72 6.56 -11.11
C PRO A 385 -1.26 5.52 -10.11
N LEU A 386 -0.36 4.84 -9.38
CA LEU A 386 -0.66 3.83 -8.37
C LEU A 386 -0.57 4.37 -6.93
N ARG A 387 -0.35 5.68 -6.75
CA ARG A 387 -0.34 6.37 -5.46
C ARG A 387 0.70 5.81 -4.48
N GLU A 388 1.90 5.58 -4.99
CA GLU A 388 3.06 4.94 -4.36
C GLU A 388 3.91 5.90 -3.52
N THR A 389 3.75 7.23 -3.65
CA THR A 389 4.59 8.22 -2.96
C THR A 389 3.87 8.98 -1.84
N ALA A 390 2.60 8.67 -1.59
CA ALA A 390 1.73 9.40 -0.65
C ALA A 390 1.58 10.90 -0.99
N ASP A 391 1.49 11.22 -2.28
CA ASP A 391 1.27 12.60 -2.73
C ASP A 391 -0.04 13.17 -2.17
N ILE A 392 0.05 14.28 -1.45
CA ILE A 392 -1.10 14.90 -0.81
C ILE A 392 -1.95 15.69 -1.81
N ASP A 393 -1.44 16.15 -2.95
CA ASP A 393 -2.24 16.90 -3.92
C ASP A 393 -2.26 16.26 -5.31
N GLU A 394 -2.95 15.13 -5.41
CA GLU A 394 -3.17 14.43 -6.68
C GLU A 394 -3.85 15.28 -7.77
N SER A 395 -4.44 16.44 -7.44
CA SER A 395 -5.09 17.32 -8.42
C SER A 395 -4.09 18.04 -9.32
N ASN A 396 -2.84 18.20 -8.86
CA ASN A 396 -1.77 18.84 -9.61
C ASN A 396 -0.84 17.82 -10.33
N ASN A 397 -1.22 16.54 -10.33
CA ASN A 397 -0.47 15.43 -10.91
C ASN A 397 -0.82 15.13 -12.37
N ILE A 398 -1.63 15.97 -13.03
CA ILE A 398 -2.32 15.60 -14.27
C ILE A 398 -2.16 16.65 -15.37
N TRP A 399 -1.85 16.18 -16.59
CA TRP A 399 -1.87 16.99 -17.81
C TRP A 399 -2.67 16.30 -18.93
N GLY A 400 -3.38 17.08 -19.76
CA GLY A 400 -4.18 16.58 -20.89
C GLY A 400 -5.62 16.18 -20.55
N ALA A 401 -6.22 15.29 -21.35
CA ALA A 401 -7.63 14.88 -21.24
C ALA A 401 -7.96 14.03 -19.99
N ALA A 402 -6.99 13.81 -19.11
CA ALA A 402 -7.19 13.20 -17.80
C ALA A 402 -7.96 14.11 -16.80
N LYS A 403 -8.52 15.25 -17.25
CA LYS A 403 -9.53 16.05 -16.53
C LYS A 403 -10.93 15.40 -16.51
N GLN A 404 -11.03 14.09 -16.28
CA GLN A 404 -12.28 13.45 -15.93
C GLN A 404 -12.12 12.60 -14.66
N GLU A 405 -12.13 13.30 -13.52
CA GLU A 405 -12.77 12.78 -12.32
C GLU A 405 -14.01 13.67 -12.09
N PRO A 406 -15.23 13.13 -12.04
CA PRO A 406 -16.36 13.91 -11.54
C PRO A 406 -16.07 14.26 -10.08
N SER A 407 -16.00 15.56 -9.78
CA SER A 407 -15.95 16.15 -8.45
C SER A 407 -16.84 15.37 -7.45
N LYS A 408 -16.23 14.54 -6.60
CA LYS A 408 -16.87 14.02 -5.38
C LYS A 408 -16.55 14.93 -4.20
N PHE A 409 -17.01 16.18 -4.29
CA PHE A 409 -17.25 16.99 -3.10
C PHE A 409 -18.55 16.47 -2.45
N GLN A 410 -18.44 15.40 -1.67
CA GLN A 410 -19.44 15.07 -0.64
C GLN A 410 -18.77 15.21 0.72
N LEU A 411 -19.05 16.35 1.35
CA LEU A 411 -18.82 16.60 2.77
C LEU A 411 -19.48 15.49 3.60
N PHE A 412 -18.69 14.55 4.11
CA PHE A 412 -19.09 13.73 5.24
C PHE A 412 -18.57 14.37 6.53
N LYS A 413 -19.49 15.01 7.24
CA LYS A 413 -19.29 15.45 8.62
C LYS A 413 -19.32 14.20 9.51
N VAL A 414 -18.18 13.55 9.72
CA VAL A 414 -18.07 12.49 10.73
C VAL A 414 -17.92 13.14 12.10
N LYS A 415 -18.99 13.06 12.88
CA LYS A 415 -18.99 13.41 14.30
C LYS A 415 -18.19 12.33 15.03
N GLN A 416 -17.12 12.73 15.70
CA GLN A 416 -16.35 11.89 16.61
C GLN A 416 -17.29 11.29 17.66
N LEU A 417 -17.44 9.97 17.64
CA LEU A 417 -17.96 9.18 18.75
C LEU A 417 -16.94 8.09 19.04
N SER A 418 -16.29 8.21 20.19
CA SER A 418 -15.49 7.17 20.81
C SER A 418 -16.38 5.96 21.10
N GLY A 419 -16.33 4.96 20.24
CA GLY A 419 -16.95 3.65 20.43
C GLY A 419 -15.88 2.57 20.47
N SER A 420 -15.99 1.66 21.43
CA SER A 420 -15.11 0.51 21.62
C SER A 420 -14.98 -0.31 20.32
N ARG A 421 -13.74 -0.73 20.00
CA ARG A 421 -13.43 -1.53 18.80
C ARG A 421 -14.34 -2.76 18.71
N GLY A 422 -15.00 -2.95 17.55
CA GLY A 422 -15.48 -4.27 17.11
C GLY A 422 -16.98 -4.58 17.15
N GLN A 423 -17.88 -3.62 17.37
CA GLN A 423 -19.32 -3.87 17.19
C GLN A 423 -19.84 -3.39 15.83
N SER A 424 -20.46 -4.32 15.10
CA SER A 424 -21.22 -4.05 13.88
C SER A 424 -22.67 -3.73 14.26
N GLU A 425 -23.16 -2.53 13.96
CA GLU A 425 -24.60 -2.25 13.97
C GLU A 425 -25.19 -2.63 12.61
N GLY A 426 -25.81 -3.80 12.52
CA GLY A 426 -26.52 -4.27 11.33
C GLY A 426 -26.44 -5.79 11.12
N PRO A 427 -27.42 -6.41 10.46
CA PRO A 427 -27.45 -7.86 10.26
C PRO A 427 -26.43 -8.28 9.18
N ASN A 428 -25.76 -9.39 9.43
CA ASN A 428 -24.56 -9.84 8.72
C ASN A 428 -24.90 -10.77 7.52
N PRO A 429 -24.24 -10.67 6.35
CA PRO A 429 -24.40 -11.62 5.23
C PRO A 429 -24.41 -13.12 5.57
N MET A 430 -23.64 -13.59 6.57
CA MET A 430 -23.71 -15.00 7.01
C MET A 430 -25.07 -15.39 7.61
N GLN A 431 -25.83 -14.45 8.15
CA GLN A 431 -27.18 -14.68 8.68
C GLN A 431 -28.23 -14.82 7.56
N PHE A 432 -27.89 -14.46 6.31
CA PHE A 432 -28.77 -14.52 5.14
C PHE A 432 -28.27 -15.48 4.06
N GLU A 433 -27.29 -16.34 4.35
CA GLU A 433 -26.85 -17.38 3.42
C GLU A 433 -28.03 -18.31 3.10
N VAL A 434 -28.41 -18.37 1.81
CA VAL A 434 -29.42 -19.32 1.34
C VAL A 434 -28.82 -20.71 1.39
N LYS A 435 -29.08 -21.43 2.49
CA LYS A 435 -28.74 -22.85 2.61
C LYS A 435 -29.45 -23.61 1.49
N LYS A 436 -28.70 -24.08 0.48
CA LYS A 436 -29.23 -25.11 -0.43
C LYS A 436 -29.52 -26.35 0.44
N GLY A 437 -30.80 -26.68 0.56
CA GLY A 437 -31.27 -27.87 1.26
C GLY A 437 -30.59 -29.13 0.71
N LYS A 438 -30.43 -30.11 1.61
CA LYS A 438 -29.80 -31.42 1.38
C LYS A 438 -30.30 -32.13 0.12
#